data_AF-A0A835EUT7-F1
#
_entry.id   AF-A0A835EUT7-F1
#
_cell.length_a   1.000
_cell.length_b   1.000
_cell.length_c   1.000
_cell.angle_alpha   90.00
_cell.angle_beta   90.00
_cell.angle_gamma   90.00
#
_symmetry.space_group_name_H-M   'P 1'
#
loop_
_entity.id
_entity.type
_entity.pdbx_description
1 polymer ?
#
loop_
_entity_poly.entity_id
_entity_poly.type
_entity_poly.pdbx_seq_one_letter_code
_entity_poly.pdbx_strand_id
1 'polypeptide(L)'
;MKRSYTNLVIQSKVNETKDHMRRRVTEIEKSKIDRGKTEKAFAPLRPPIDFSDMKTRGTGLGGDPIFADSFAQKPKGLPSAPTPVTSKADGGMKLGKGKETNQFLESLKAEGELISEDTQLTGIKSRLSSAARSDPVTVAIEEKIRATVKRDGGVHNLDIQGTLALQVLDDTNGFIQLQVIFYRLVDLLFIENQDLPGLSFKTHPYINKELFNSQQTVTARDPNRPFPSGQNETPLVKWRIQELDESSLPLPVNCWPSVSGNETHVNIEYEASEMFDLNNVVISIPLPALRKAPSIRQIDGEWKYDSRNSVLEWSIILIDQSNRSGSMEFAVPSADPSTFFPISVGFSASSTFSGLKVTSVLPLREGCPLKFSQRIRLATDKYLVI
;
A
#
# COMPACT_ATOMS: atom_id res chain seq x y z
N MET A 1 22.56 -38.81 -9.98
CA MET A 1 23.74 -38.03 -10.45
C MET A 1 23.46 -36.54 -10.66
N LYS A 2 22.63 -36.11 -11.63
CA LYS A 2 22.46 -34.67 -11.96
C LYS A 2 22.19 -33.71 -10.79
N ARG A 3 21.33 -34.06 -9.81
CA ARG A 3 21.06 -33.22 -8.62
C ARG A 3 22.27 -32.97 -7.71
N SER A 4 23.29 -33.84 -7.71
CA SER A 4 24.48 -33.65 -6.87
C SER A 4 25.39 -32.54 -7.40
N TYR A 5 25.53 -32.48 -8.74
CA TYR A 5 26.38 -31.50 -9.41
C TYR A 5 25.89 -30.06 -9.21
N THR A 6 24.58 -29.83 -9.24
CA THR A 6 24.00 -28.49 -9.05
C THR A 6 24.28 -27.94 -7.65
N ASN A 7 24.16 -28.75 -6.60
CA ASN A 7 24.49 -28.35 -5.24
C ASN A 7 26.00 -28.04 -5.07
N LEU A 8 26.86 -28.80 -5.74
CA LEU A 8 28.31 -28.62 -5.71
C LEU A 8 28.74 -27.29 -6.37
N VAL A 9 28.13 -26.94 -7.52
CA VAL A 9 28.35 -25.65 -8.19
C VAL A 9 27.84 -24.48 -7.35
N ILE A 10 26.68 -24.61 -6.71
CA ILE A 10 26.14 -23.55 -5.83
C ILE A 10 27.05 -23.32 -4.62
N GLN A 11 27.47 -24.39 -3.92
CA GLN A 11 28.40 -24.24 -2.78
C GLN A 11 29.77 -23.70 -3.18
N SER A 12 30.29 -24.08 -4.36
CA SER A 12 31.53 -23.49 -4.88
C SER A 12 31.40 -21.97 -5.04
N LYS A 13 30.28 -21.49 -5.61
CA LYS A 13 30.04 -20.07 -5.86
C LYS A 13 29.85 -19.26 -4.57
N VAL A 14 29.19 -19.86 -3.56
CA VAL A 14 29.05 -19.28 -2.21
C VAL A 14 30.42 -19.15 -1.51
N ASN A 15 31.25 -20.20 -1.56
CA ASN A 15 32.59 -20.16 -0.96
C ASN A 15 33.51 -19.15 -1.67
N GLU A 16 33.48 -19.09 -3.00
CA GLU A 16 34.24 -18.12 -3.80
C GLU A 16 33.87 -16.67 -3.44
N THR A 17 32.58 -16.39 -3.27
CA THR A 17 32.09 -15.06 -2.87
C THR A 17 32.50 -14.72 -1.43
N LYS A 18 32.46 -15.70 -0.52
CA LYS A 18 32.90 -15.55 0.88
C LYS A 18 34.41 -15.26 0.99
N ASP A 19 35.23 -15.93 0.17
CA ASP A 19 36.68 -15.69 0.14
C ASP A 19 37.02 -14.37 -0.55
N HIS A 20 36.28 -13.95 -1.57
CA HIS A 20 36.42 -12.61 -2.15
C HIS A 20 36.10 -11.51 -1.14
N MET A 21 35.00 -11.65 -0.37
CA MET A 21 34.68 -10.70 0.71
C MET A 21 35.76 -10.66 1.80
N ARG A 22 36.28 -11.82 2.23
CA ARG A 22 37.39 -11.88 3.20
C ARG A 22 38.65 -11.16 2.69
N ARG A 23 39.03 -11.34 1.43
CA ARG A 23 40.17 -10.63 0.81
C ARG A 23 39.94 -9.11 0.75
N ARG A 24 38.72 -8.66 0.43
CA ARG A 24 38.39 -7.23 0.43
C ARG A 24 38.43 -6.61 1.83
N VAL A 25 37.97 -7.32 2.86
CA VAL A 25 38.07 -6.84 4.25
C VAL A 25 39.55 -6.67 4.67
N THR A 26 40.41 -7.66 4.40
CA THR A 26 41.84 -7.55 4.75
C THR A 26 42.60 -6.49 3.94
N GLU A 27 42.20 -6.25 2.69
CA GLU A 27 42.73 -5.18 1.84
C GLU A 27 42.34 -3.78 2.37
N ILE A 28 41.07 -3.60 2.76
CA ILE A 28 40.56 -2.35 3.37
C ILE A 28 41.26 -2.09 4.71
N GLU A 29 41.40 -3.10 5.56
CA GLU A 29 42.06 -2.97 6.87
C GLU A 29 43.53 -2.58 6.72
N LYS A 30 44.27 -3.22 5.79
CA LYS A 30 45.65 -2.86 5.46
C LYS A 30 45.75 -1.42 4.94
N SER A 31 44.85 -0.99 4.05
CA SER A 31 44.84 0.39 3.53
C SER A 31 44.62 1.46 4.61
N LYS A 32 43.80 1.16 5.64
CA LYS A 32 43.60 2.05 6.79
C LYS A 32 44.87 2.14 7.66
N ILE A 33 45.57 1.02 7.86
CA ILE A 33 46.82 0.97 8.64
C ILE A 33 47.94 1.76 7.95
N ASP A 34 48.10 1.63 6.64
CA ASP A 34 49.14 2.37 5.91
C ASP A 34 48.83 3.87 5.80
N ARG A 35 47.55 4.26 5.65
CA ARG A 35 47.13 5.68 5.70
C ARG A 35 47.35 6.32 7.07
N GLY A 36 47.21 5.56 8.16
CA GLY A 36 47.51 6.01 9.53
C GLY A 36 49.00 6.19 9.85
N LYS A 37 49.93 5.76 8.98
CA LYS A 37 51.37 5.99 9.16
C LYS A 37 51.87 7.30 8.56
N THR A 38 51.13 7.91 7.63
CA THR A 38 51.58 9.10 6.90
C THR A 38 51.38 10.42 7.68
N GLU A 39 50.50 10.44 8.69
CA GLU A 39 50.15 11.65 9.47
C GLU A 39 51.05 11.92 10.70
N LYS A 40 52.19 11.22 10.85
CA LYS A 40 53.15 11.43 11.95
C LYS A 40 54.39 12.24 11.59
N ALA A 41 54.24 13.22 10.70
CA ALA A 41 55.24 14.25 10.45
C ALA A 41 54.58 15.64 10.40
N PHE A 42 55.28 16.65 10.93
CA PHE A 42 54.88 18.06 11.07
C PHE A 42 53.87 18.40 12.19
N ALA A 43 54.41 18.77 13.34
CA ALA A 43 53.87 19.89 14.14
C ALA A 43 54.37 21.22 13.54
N PRO A 44 53.71 22.37 13.81
CA PRO A 44 54.15 23.14 14.98
C PRO A 44 53.07 23.93 15.75
N LEU A 45 53.34 24.09 17.05
CA LEU A 45 53.17 25.29 17.92
C LEU A 45 51.81 26.04 18.04
N ARG A 46 51.42 26.17 19.32
CA ARG A 46 50.34 26.95 20.00
C ARG A 46 50.74 28.44 20.19
N PRO A 47 50.00 29.37 20.88
CA PRO A 47 48.65 29.33 21.51
C PRO A 47 47.81 30.66 21.27
N PRO A 48 47.02 31.26 22.21
CA PRO A 48 45.61 30.93 22.54
C PRO A 48 44.61 32.12 22.70
N ILE A 49 43.29 31.86 22.61
CA ILE A 49 42.15 32.50 23.36
C ILE A 49 41.04 31.41 23.33
N ASP A 50 40.49 30.80 24.40
CA ASP A 50 39.90 31.19 25.71
C ASP A 50 38.36 31.35 25.67
N PHE A 51 37.68 31.15 26.82
CA PHE A 51 36.23 31.15 27.14
C PHE A 51 35.43 29.82 27.14
N SER A 52 35.68 29.04 28.19
CA SER A 52 34.75 28.72 29.30
C SER A 52 33.29 28.25 29.08
N ASP A 53 33.03 27.06 29.64
CA ASP A 53 31.73 26.58 30.17
C ASP A 53 31.08 27.53 31.20
N MET A 54 29.75 27.50 31.36
CA MET A 54 29.08 26.69 32.40
C MET A 54 27.56 26.96 32.56
N LYS A 55 26.80 25.93 32.95
CA LYS A 55 25.39 25.98 33.41
C LYS A 55 25.24 26.79 34.72
N THR A 56 24.03 27.27 35.05
CA THR A 56 23.23 26.86 36.26
C THR A 56 21.99 27.73 36.54
N ARG A 57 20.81 27.10 36.47
CA ARG A 57 19.60 27.19 37.34
C ARG A 57 19.47 28.31 38.41
N GLY A 58 18.32 29.03 38.45
CA GLY A 58 17.87 29.75 39.66
C GLY A 58 16.67 30.73 39.58
N THR A 59 15.48 30.29 40.04
CA THR A 59 14.43 31.00 40.84
C THR A 59 13.94 32.45 40.58
N GLY A 60 12.60 32.65 40.62
CA GLY A 60 11.89 33.93 40.88
C GLY A 60 10.61 34.09 40.02
N LEU A 61 9.38 33.90 40.54
CA LEU A 61 8.53 34.80 41.36
C LEU A 61 7.71 35.85 40.56
N GLY A 62 6.37 35.71 40.59
CA GLY A 62 5.42 36.85 40.69
C GLY A 62 4.51 37.16 39.48
N GLY A 63 3.19 37.26 39.74
CA GLY A 63 2.30 38.21 39.05
C GLY A 63 1.13 37.67 38.22
N ASP A 64 -0.04 37.47 38.84
CA ASP A 64 -1.34 37.67 38.16
C ASP A 64 -1.58 39.19 37.98
N PRO A 65 -2.52 39.59 37.10
CA PRO A 65 -3.80 40.01 37.68
C PRO A 65 -5.07 39.54 36.95
N ILE A 66 -6.10 39.44 37.78
CA ILE A 66 -7.53 39.23 37.50
C ILE A 66 -8.10 40.30 36.54
N PHE A 67 -9.03 39.91 35.66
CA PHE A 67 -10.25 40.71 35.43
C PHE A 67 -11.47 39.80 35.17
N ALA A 68 -12.51 39.97 35.98
CA ALA A 68 -13.87 39.46 35.76
C ALA A 68 -14.66 40.52 34.93
N ASP A 69 -15.93 40.42 34.54
CA ASP A 69 -17.02 39.48 34.86
C ASP A 69 -18.11 39.60 33.76
N SER A 70 -19.06 38.67 33.76
CA SER A 70 -20.49 38.84 33.42
C SER A 70 -20.92 39.65 32.16
N PHE A 71 -21.72 39.02 31.30
CA PHE A 71 -23.20 39.04 31.49
C PHE A 71 -23.92 38.05 30.57
N ALA A 72 -25.02 37.47 31.06
CA ALA A 72 -25.93 36.64 30.26
C ALA A 72 -27.16 37.46 29.84
N GLN A 73 -27.68 37.24 28.63
CA GLN A 73 -29.12 37.40 28.35
C GLN A 73 -29.58 36.71 27.04
N LYS A 74 -30.62 35.88 27.18
CA LYS A 74 -31.65 35.57 26.16
C LYS A 74 -32.85 36.47 26.51
N PRO A 75 -33.71 36.93 25.56
CA PRO A 75 -34.76 36.01 25.05
C PRO A 75 -35.38 36.29 23.65
N LYS A 76 -36.05 35.24 23.13
CA LYS A 76 -37.32 35.19 22.35
C LYS A 76 -37.67 36.24 21.26
N GLY A 77 -38.08 35.75 20.08
CA GLY A 77 -39.02 36.44 19.17
C GLY A 77 -39.20 35.81 17.76
N LEU A 78 -40.32 35.14 17.50
CA LEU A 78 -40.90 34.85 16.16
C LEU A 78 -41.90 35.99 15.79
N PRO A 79 -42.56 36.05 14.59
CA PRO A 79 -42.60 35.15 13.43
C PRO A 79 -41.96 35.81 12.18
N SER A 80 -42.20 35.52 10.87
CA SER A 80 -43.19 34.66 10.17
C SER A 80 -42.72 34.27 8.74
N ALA A 81 -43.56 33.52 8.01
CA ALA A 81 -43.50 33.32 6.54
C ALA A 81 -44.50 34.23 5.80
N PRO A 82 -44.44 34.31 4.45
CA PRO A 82 -45.41 33.52 3.68
C PRO A 82 -44.85 32.83 2.42
N THR A 83 -45.63 31.86 1.92
CA THR A 83 -45.44 31.11 0.66
C THR A 83 -46.38 31.67 -0.45
N PRO A 84 -46.65 30.95 -1.55
CA PRO A 84 -45.87 30.96 -2.79
C PRO A 84 -46.66 31.57 -3.98
N VAL A 85 -46.01 31.77 -5.13
CA VAL A 85 -46.71 32.12 -6.39
C VAL A 85 -46.44 31.07 -7.47
N THR A 86 -47.52 30.67 -8.15
CA THR A 86 -47.58 29.66 -9.19
C THR A 86 -47.50 30.25 -10.60
N SER A 87 -46.89 29.52 -11.53
CA SER A 87 -47.16 29.64 -12.96
C SER A 87 -47.21 28.25 -13.61
N LYS A 88 -48.16 28.05 -14.52
CA LYS A 88 -48.45 26.79 -15.23
C LYS A 88 -48.22 26.96 -16.74
N ALA A 89 -48.26 25.82 -17.43
CA ALA A 89 -48.39 25.63 -18.89
C ALA A 89 -47.09 25.79 -19.70
N ASP A 90 -46.88 25.08 -20.82
CA ASP A 90 -47.79 24.14 -21.52
C ASP A 90 -47.02 22.98 -22.21
N GLY A 91 -47.75 22.08 -22.89
CA GLY A 91 -47.21 20.98 -23.71
C GLY A 91 -46.32 21.44 -24.89
N GLY A 92 -45.67 20.57 -25.66
CA GLY A 92 -45.93 19.16 -25.89
C GLY A 92 -46.22 18.92 -27.37
N MET A 93 -45.25 18.42 -28.14
CA MET A 93 -45.44 18.00 -29.54
C MET A 93 -44.56 16.80 -29.91
N LYS A 94 -45.00 16.06 -30.92
CA LYS A 94 -44.57 14.69 -31.27
C LYS A 94 -44.58 14.56 -32.80
N LEU A 95 -43.80 13.59 -33.31
CA LEU A 95 -43.78 13.06 -34.69
C LEU A 95 -42.77 13.70 -35.67
N GLY A 96 -41.98 12.82 -36.30
CA GLY A 96 -41.12 13.06 -37.46
C GLY A 96 -40.43 11.75 -37.85
N LYS A 97 -40.89 11.09 -38.93
CA LYS A 97 -40.34 9.80 -39.39
C LYS A 97 -39.23 10.03 -40.42
N GLY A 98 -38.14 9.29 -40.34
CA GLY A 98 -37.14 9.13 -41.41
C GLY A 98 -36.56 7.72 -41.35
N LYS A 99 -36.68 6.95 -42.43
CA LYS A 99 -36.37 5.51 -42.47
C LYS A 99 -35.58 5.19 -43.74
N GLU A 100 -34.27 5.38 -43.72
CA GLU A 100 -33.41 5.09 -44.87
C GLU A 100 -31.94 4.86 -44.45
N THR A 101 -31.65 3.64 -43.97
CA THR A 101 -30.27 3.20 -43.63
C THR A 101 -29.94 1.77 -44.11
N ASN A 102 -30.89 1.05 -44.71
CA ASN A 102 -30.68 -0.34 -45.12
C ASN A 102 -30.11 -0.52 -46.53
N GLN A 103 -30.06 0.53 -47.37
CA GLN A 103 -29.69 0.38 -48.78
C GLN A 103 -28.19 0.57 -49.05
N PHE A 104 -27.43 1.16 -48.11
CA PHE A 104 -25.98 1.35 -48.24
C PHE A 104 -25.17 0.12 -47.78
N LEU A 105 -25.72 -0.67 -46.83
CA LEU A 105 -25.09 -1.87 -46.30
C LEU A 105 -25.17 -3.09 -47.24
N GLU A 106 -26.17 -3.15 -48.13
CA GLU A 106 -26.27 -4.26 -49.10
C GLU A 106 -25.27 -4.10 -50.27
N SER A 107 -24.97 -2.87 -50.70
CA SER A 107 -24.03 -2.62 -51.81
C SER A 107 -22.60 -3.05 -51.53
N LEU A 108 -22.17 -3.13 -50.26
CA LEU A 108 -20.84 -3.62 -49.87
C LEU A 108 -20.79 -5.15 -49.70
N LYS A 109 -21.90 -5.87 -49.89
CA LYS A 109 -21.98 -7.33 -49.76
C LYS A 109 -21.92 -8.05 -51.13
N ALA A 110 -21.84 -7.31 -52.23
CA ALA A 110 -22.03 -7.84 -53.58
C ALA A 110 -20.74 -8.24 -54.34
N GLU A 111 -19.55 -7.93 -53.83
CA GLU A 111 -18.27 -8.20 -54.52
C GLU A 111 -17.25 -9.00 -53.65
N GLY A 112 -17.25 -10.33 -53.80
CA GLY A 112 -16.03 -11.16 -53.79
C GLY A 112 -15.38 -11.60 -52.45
N GLU A 113 -15.49 -12.89 -52.13
CA GLU A 113 -14.68 -13.61 -51.12
C GLU A 113 -13.18 -13.77 -51.54
N LEU A 114 -12.18 -14.11 -50.69
CA LEU A 114 -12.08 -15.24 -49.73
C LEU A 114 -11.02 -15.05 -48.61
N ILE A 115 -11.39 -15.43 -47.35
CA ILE A 115 -10.58 -16.12 -46.30
C ILE A 115 -9.39 -15.34 -45.65
N SER A 116 -9.19 -15.22 -44.32
CA SER A 116 -9.88 -15.80 -43.13
C SER A 116 -9.69 -14.96 -41.83
N GLU A 117 -10.57 -15.22 -40.84
CA GLU A 117 -10.44 -15.05 -39.37
C GLU A 117 -9.81 -13.78 -38.75
N ASP A 118 -10.65 -12.92 -38.15
CA ASP A 118 -10.71 -12.70 -36.67
C ASP A 118 -11.98 -11.90 -36.24
N THR A 119 -12.26 -11.87 -34.93
CA THR A 119 -12.95 -10.79 -34.18
C THR A 119 -14.51 -10.63 -34.22
N GLN A 120 -15.10 -11.03 -33.08
CA GLN A 120 -16.19 -10.40 -32.29
C GLN A 120 -17.68 -10.28 -32.75
N LEU A 121 -18.55 -10.82 -31.86
CA LEU A 121 -19.72 -10.17 -31.19
C LEU A 121 -20.86 -9.56 -32.05
N THR A 122 -22.16 -9.77 -31.79
CA THR A 122 -22.91 -10.20 -30.58
C THR A 122 -24.18 -10.97 -31.01
N GLY A 123 -24.84 -11.73 -30.10
CA GLY A 123 -26.27 -12.03 -30.31
C GLY A 123 -26.84 -13.40 -29.93
N ILE A 124 -26.17 -14.24 -29.14
CA ILE A 124 -26.81 -15.44 -28.56
C ILE A 124 -26.56 -15.47 -27.05
N LYS A 125 -27.61 -15.81 -26.27
CA LYS A 125 -27.54 -16.03 -24.82
C LYS A 125 -26.40 -17.00 -24.52
N SER A 126 -25.25 -16.48 -24.09
CA SER A 126 -24.11 -17.32 -23.74
C SER A 126 -24.51 -18.19 -22.55
N ARG A 127 -24.38 -19.50 -22.75
CA ARG A 127 -24.35 -20.47 -21.66
C ARG A 127 -23.47 -19.92 -20.55
N LEU A 128 -23.86 -20.21 -19.29
CA LEU A 128 -23.02 -20.11 -18.10
C LEU A 128 -21.55 -20.22 -18.51
N SER A 129 -20.81 -19.11 -18.39
CA SER A 129 -19.37 -19.12 -18.57
C SER A 129 -18.86 -20.30 -17.75
N SER A 130 -18.21 -21.27 -18.41
CA SER A 130 -17.72 -22.46 -17.72
C SER A 130 -16.86 -21.96 -16.58
N ALA A 131 -17.37 -22.06 -15.35
CA ALA A 131 -16.72 -21.46 -14.19
C ALA A 131 -15.29 -22.00 -14.20
N ALA A 132 -14.32 -21.08 -14.32
CA ALA A 132 -12.91 -21.47 -14.33
C ALA A 132 -12.72 -22.38 -13.13
N ARG A 133 -12.32 -23.64 -13.38
CA ARG A 133 -12.41 -24.73 -12.38
C ARG A 133 -11.71 -24.28 -11.10
N SER A 134 -12.50 -23.79 -10.16
CA SER A 134 -12.02 -23.22 -8.92
C SER A 134 -11.52 -24.37 -8.06
N ASP A 135 -10.28 -24.26 -7.57
CA ASP A 135 -9.73 -25.28 -6.69
C ASP A 135 -10.67 -25.53 -5.50
N PRO A 136 -10.83 -26.81 -5.07
CA PRO A 136 -11.83 -27.19 -4.06
C PRO A 136 -11.63 -26.49 -2.71
N VAL A 137 -10.39 -26.04 -2.47
CA VAL A 137 -9.99 -25.20 -1.37
C VAL A 137 -9.34 -23.93 -1.93
N THR A 138 -9.71 -22.77 -1.41
CA THR A 138 -9.04 -21.50 -1.70
C THR A 138 -8.66 -20.80 -0.41
N VAL A 139 -7.43 -20.33 -0.34
CA VAL A 139 -6.87 -19.58 0.78
C VAL A 139 -6.67 -18.13 0.37
N ALA A 140 -7.18 -17.20 1.16
CA ALA A 140 -6.93 -15.77 1.02
C ALA A 140 -6.08 -15.26 2.19
N ILE A 141 -5.01 -14.55 1.87
CA ILE A 141 -4.10 -13.89 2.80
C ILE A 141 -4.10 -12.41 2.40
N GLU A 142 -4.84 -11.60 3.16
CA GLU A 142 -4.99 -10.16 2.90
C GLU A 142 -4.43 -9.37 4.07
N GLU A 143 -3.54 -8.42 3.77
CA GLU A 143 -3.07 -7.40 4.71
C GLU A 143 -3.54 -6.01 4.30
N LYS A 144 -3.91 -5.22 5.30
CA LYS A 144 -4.33 -3.83 5.16
C LYS A 144 -3.38 -2.92 5.93
N ILE A 145 -2.70 -2.04 5.22
CA ILE A 145 -1.85 -1.00 5.82
C ILE A 145 -2.68 0.25 6.11
N ARG A 146 -2.52 0.76 7.33
CA ARG A 146 -2.90 2.12 7.72
C ARG A 146 -1.67 2.88 8.19
N ALA A 147 -1.39 4.01 7.56
CA ALA A 147 -0.30 4.90 7.92
C ALA A 147 -0.81 6.33 8.10
N THR A 148 -0.18 7.05 9.01
CA THR A 148 -0.31 8.50 9.13
C THR A 148 1.10 9.04 9.35
N VAL A 149 1.62 9.68 8.30
CA VAL A 149 2.97 10.23 8.21
C VAL A 149 2.86 11.75 8.30
N LYS A 150 3.78 12.41 8.97
CA LYS A 150 3.86 13.87 9.04
C LYS A 150 4.62 14.42 7.83
N ARG A 151 4.47 15.72 7.56
CA ARG A 151 5.23 16.43 6.50
C ARG A 151 6.76 16.40 6.67
N ASP A 152 7.25 16.14 7.88
CA ASP A 152 8.70 15.99 8.18
C ASP A 152 9.21 14.54 7.96
N GLY A 153 8.38 13.66 7.42
CA GLY A 153 8.67 12.23 7.22
C GLY A 153 8.42 11.35 8.43
N GLY A 154 8.21 11.93 9.63
CA GLY A 154 8.03 11.15 10.85
C GLY A 154 6.70 10.39 10.89
N VAL A 155 6.72 9.13 11.31
CA VAL A 155 5.52 8.31 11.46
C VAL A 155 4.78 8.70 12.74
N HIS A 156 3.49 9.02 12.61
CA HIS A 156 2.59 9.17 13.76
C HIS A 156 1.90 7.84 14.12
N ASN A 157 1.58 7.03 13.12
CA ASN A 157 0.97 5.71 13.28
C ASN A 157 1.26 4.86 12.04
N LEU A 158 1.72 3.63 12.23
CA LEU A 158 1.87 2.61 11.19
C LEU A 158 1.30 1.29 11.72
N ASP A 159 0.22 0.82 11.08
CA ASP A 159 -0.61 -0.27 11.55
C ASP A 159 -0.96 -1.22 10.40
N ILE A 160 -0.48 -2.46 10.48
CA ILE A 160 -0.84 -3.50 9.51
C ILE A 160 -1.81 -4.45 10.18
N GLN A 161 -2.96 -4.72 9.55
CA GLN A 161 -3.87 -5.78 9.97
C GLN A 161 -4.03 -6.81 8.86
N GLY A 162 -3.76 -8.07 9.19
CA GLY A 162 -3.88 -9.18 8.26
C GLY A 162 -4.93 -10.20 8.64
N THR A 163 -5.41 -10.95 7.65
CA THR A 163 -6.37 -12.04 7.80
C THR A 163 -6.01 -13.20 6.87
N LEU A 164 -6.02 -14.41 7.43
CA LEU A 164 -6.01 -15.68 6.72
C LEU A 164 -7.45 -16.20 6.71
N ALA A 165 -8.04 -16.27 5.53
CA ALA A 165 -9.38 -16.80 5.32
C ALA A 165 -9.36 -18.04 4.41
N LEU A 166 -10.31 -18.94 4.66
CA LEU A 166 -10.47 -20.21 3.98
C LEU A 166 -11.84 -20.26 3.31
N GLN A 167 -11.85 -20.63 2.03
CA GLN A 167 -13.04 -21.06 1.30
C GLN A 167 -12.89 -22.55 1.00
N VAL A 168 -13.94 -23.32 1.30
CA VAL A 168 -14.07 -24.73 0.92
C VAL A 168 -15.34 -24.85 0.07
N LEU A 169 -15.25 -25.41 -1.13
CA LEU A 169 -16.39 -25.43 -2.06
C LEU A 169 -17.35 -26.61 -1.85
N ASP A 170 -16.89 -27.67 -1.19
CA ASP A 170 -17.59 -28.94 -1.04
C ASP A 170 -17.37 -29.50 0.37
N ASP A 171 -18.45 -29.95 1.03
CA ASP A 171 -18.44 -30.50 2.40
C ASP A 171 -17.41 -31.61 2.61
N THR A 172 -17.15 -32.41 1.58
CA THR A 172 -16.15 -33.51 1.62
C THR A 172 -14.73 -33.00 1.90
N ASN A 173 -14.42 -31.75 1.53
CA ASN A 173 -13.11 -31.13 1.69
C ASN A 173 -13.01 -30.27 2.97
N GLY A 174 -14.04 -30.26 3.84
CA GLY A 174 -14.04 -29.47 5.08
C GLY A 174 -13.18 -30.05 6.21
N PHE A 175 -12.85 -31.34 6.16
CA PHE A 175 -12.02 -32.03 7.17
C PHE A 175 -10.53 -31.88 6.86
N ILE A 176 -10.00 -30.67 7.00
CA ILE A 176 -8.62 -30.32 6.63
C ILE A 176 -7.86 -29.57 7.72
N GLN A 177 -6.53 -29.57 7.60
CA GLN A 177 -5.62 -28.68 8.30
C GLN A 177 -4.71 -27.96 7.30
N LEU A 178 -4.31 -26.73 7.61
CA LEU A 178 -3.41 -25.92 6.80
C LEU A 178 -2.08 -25.78 7.55
N GLN A 179 -0.98 -26.16 6.91
CA GLN A 179 0.36 -25.83 7.40
C GLN A 179 0.71 -24.42 6.95
N VAL A 180 0.96 -23.50 7.88
CA VAL A 180 1.49 -22.16 7.56
C VAL A 180 2.98 -22.06 7.84
N ILE A 181 3.63 -21.13 7.15
CA ILE A 181 5.00 -20.68 7.39
C ILE A 181 5.07 -19.16 7.23
N PHE A 182 6.05 -18.54 7.87
CA PHE A 182 6.32 -17.11 7.75
C PHE A 182 7.67 -16.93 7.04
N TYR A 183 7.63 -16.50 5.79
CA TYR A 183 8.84 -16.09 5.07
C TYR A 183 9.14 -14.65 5.45
N ARG A 184 10.05 -14.43 6.41
CA ARG A 184 10.48 -13.08 6.79
C ARG A 184 10.96 -12.35 5.53
N LEU A 185 10.21 -11.34 5.05
CA LEU A 185 10.72 -10.46 3.99
C LEU A 185 11.90 -9.59 4.49
N VAL A 186 12.07 -9.52 5.81
CA VAL A 186 13.15 -8.82 6.50
C VAL A 186 14.42 -9.68 6.65
N ASP A 187 14.67 -10.63 5.74
CA ASP A 187 15.97 -11.33 5.66
C ASP A 187 17.14 -10.40 5.25
N LEU A 188 16.85 -9.14 4.86
CA LEU A 188 17.86 -8.14 4.47
C LEU A 188 18.25 -7.15 5.58
N LEU A 189 17.49 -7.03 6.67
CA LEU A 189 17.79 -6.08 7.75
C LEU A 189 17.48 -6.69 9.13
N PHE A 190 18.54 -6.88 9.93
CA PHE A 190 18.57 -7.26 11.35
C PHE A 190 18.36 -8.73 11.76
N ILE A 191 19.51 -9.34 12.10
CA ILE A 191 19.81 -10.14 13.31
C ILE A 191 18.95 -11.39 13.60
N GLU A 192 19.67 -12.48 13.89
CA GLU A 192 19.18 -13.80 14.28
C GLU A 192 18.02 -13.78 15.32
N ASN A 193 16.97 -14.55 15.03
CA ASN A 193 16.00 -15.07 16.00
C ASN A 193 15.20 -14.04 16.83
N GLN A 194 14.81 -12.90 16.26
CA GLN A 194 13.68 -12.13 16.79
C GLN A 194 12.39 -12.34 15.98
N ASP A 195 11.26 -12.30 16.68
CA ASP A 195 9.95 -12.17 16.06
C ASP A 195 9.74 -10.75 15.54
N LEU A 196 8.95 -10.62 14.46
CA LEU A 196 8.54 -9.33 13.91
C LEU A 196 7.97 -8.46 15.05
N PRO A 197 8.57 -7.29 15.37
CA PRO A 197 8.13 -6.45 16.47
C PRO A 197 6.63 -6.11 16.36
N GLY A 198 5.94 -6.13 17.50
CA GLY A 198 4.50 -5.88 17.58
C GLY A 198 3.59 -6.87 16.84
N LEU A 199 4.09 -7.96 16.24
CA LEU A 199 3.26 -8.96 15.57
C LEU A 199 2.45 -9.78 16.58
N SER A 200 1.13 -9.66 16.52
CA SER A 200 0.19 -10.36 17.42
C SER A 200 -0.88 -11.13 16.64
N PHE A 201 -1.17 -12.36 17.06
CA PHE A 201 -2.14 -13.25 16.41
C PHE A 201 -3.41 -13.48 17.24
N LYS A 202 -4.54 -13.63 16.55
CA LYS A 202 -5.83 -14.06 17.10
C LYS A 202 -6.46 -15.11 16.17
N THR A 203 -6.60 -16.33 16.66
CA THR A 203 -7.33 -17.41 15.98
C THR A 203 -8.83 -17.29 16.22
N HIS A 204 -9.65 -17.71 15.24
CA HIS A 204 -11.10 -17.84 15.42
C HIS A 204 -11.42 -18.84 16.55
N PRO A 205 -12.51 -18.70 17.33
CA PRO A 205 -12.80 -19.58 18.48
C PRO A 205 -12.84 -21.08 18.15
N TYR A 206 -13.22 -21.44 16.92
CA TYR A 206 -13.26 -22.84 16.45
C TYR A 206 -11.92 -23.39 15.95
N ILE A 207 -10.83 -22.62 15.97
CA ILE A 207 -9.47 -23.09 15.64
C ILE A 207 -8.78 -23.65 16.90
N ASN A 208 -7.94 -24.67 16.71
CA ASN A 208 -7.02 -25.14 17.73
C ASN A 208 -5.85 -24.16 17.90
N LYS A 209 -5.91 -23.32 18.93
CA LYS A 209 -4.89 -22.30 19.24
C LYS A 209 -3.54 -22.92 19.64
N GLU A 210 -3.54 -24.08 20.28
CA GLU A 210 -2.32 -24.73 20.76
C GLU A 210 -1.49 -25.28 19.58
N LEU A 211 -2.14 -25.94 18.61
CA LEU A 211 -1.49 -26.41 17.38
C LEU A 211 -1.03 -25.25 16.49
N PHE A 212 -1.80 -24.16 16.41
CA PHE A 212 -1.36 -22.96 15.72
C PHE A 212 -0.08 -22.38 16.34
N ASN A 213 -0.07 -22.17 17.66
CA ASN A 213 1.05 -21.58 18.37
C ASN A 213 2.31 -22.48 18.39
N SER A 214 2.16 -23.80 18.48
CA SER A 214 3.28 -24.75 18.66
C SER A 214 3.80 -25.37 17.37
N GLN A 215 2.95 -25.54 16.36
CA GLN A 215 3.28 -26.27 15.12
C GLN A 215 3.00 -25.47 13.85
N GLN A 216 2.48 -24.24 13.96
CA GLN A 216 2.06 -23.41 12.82
C GLN A 216 0.99 -24.12 11.96
N THR A 217 0.09 -24.85 12.63
CA THR A 217 -0.98 -25.64 12.01
C THR A 217 -2.34 -25.02 12.31
N VAL A 218 -3.04 -24.58 11.27
CA VAL A 218 -4.42 -24.07 11.37
C VAL A 218 -5.39 -25.23 11.13
N THR A 219 -6.04 -25.68 12.19
CA THR A 219 -7.02 -26.78 12.16
C THR A 219 -8.19 -26.51 13.11
N ALA A 220 -9.30 -27.19 12.91
CA ALA A 220 -10.46 -27.12 13.80
C ALA A 220 -10.11 -27.61 15.22
N ARG A 221 -10.74 -26.99 16.24
CA ARG A 221 -10.60 -27.43 17.64
C ARG A 221 -11.21 -28.80 17.89
N ASP A 222 -12.33 -29.08 17.22
CA ASP A 222 -12.95 -30.41 17.17
C ASP A 222 -12.61 -31.04 15.82
N PRO A 223 -11.78 -32.11 15.76
CA PRO A 223 -11.42 -32.79 14.51
C PRO A 223 -12.62 -33.42 13.78
N ASN A 224 -13.74 -33.65 14.46
CA ASN A 224 -14.96 -34.18 13.87
C ASN A 224 -15.87 -33.11 13.27
N ARG A 225 -15.50 -31.82 13.40
CA ARG A 225 -16.24 -30.71 12.83
C ARG A 225 -15.51 -30.16 11.59
N PRO A 226 -16.10 -30.28 10.38
CA PRO A 226 -15.50 -29.71 9.18
C PRO A 226 -15.54 -28.18 9.22
N PHE A 227 -14.64 -27.54 8.46
CA PHE A 227 -14.79 -26.13 8.09
C PHE A 227 -16.08 -25.93 7.25
N PRO A 228 -16.77 -24.78 7.40
CA PRO A 228 -17.96 -24.50 6.60
C PRO A 228 -17.65 -24.49 5.10
N SER A 229 -18.50 -25.15 4.31
CA SER A 229 -18.46 -25.07 2.85
C SER A 229 -19.26 -23.87 2.33
N GLY A 230 -18.97 -23.45 1.09
CA GLY A 230 -19.76 -22.49 0.34
C GLY A 230 -18.95 -21.49 -0.47
N GLN A 231 -19.65 -20.45 -0.96
CA GLN A 231 -19.07 -19.38 -1.77
C GLN A 231 -18.39 -18.28 -0.94
N ASN A 232 -18.49 -18.32 0.39
CA ASN A 232 -17.97 -17.29 1.29
C ASN A 232 -16.65 -17.74 1.93
N GLU A 233 -15.72 -16.79 2.07
CA GLU A 233 -14.48 -17.00 2.81
C GLU A 233 -14.72 -16.91 4.33
N THR A 234 -14.22 -17.89 5.08
CA THR A 234 -14.28 -17.92 6.55
C THR A 234 -12.93 -17.48 7.14
N PRO A 235 -12.85 -16.37 7.89
CA PRO A 235 -11.59 -15.92 8.50
C PRO A 235 -11.18 -16.83 9.65
N LEU A 236 -10.01 -17.47 9.52
CA LEU A 236 -9.50 -18.45 10.49
C LEU A 236 -8.51 -17.83 11.48
N VAL A 237 -7.63 -16.96 10.99
CA VAL A 237 -6.60 -16.28 11.80
C VAL A 237 -6.55 -14.81 11.38
N LYS A 238 -6.41 -13.91 12.35
CA LYS A 238 -6.12 -12.49 12.13
C LYS A 238 -4.84 -12.11 12.85
N TRP A 239 -4.10 -11.16 12.30
CA TRP A 239 -2.92 -10.59 12.96
C TRP A 239 -2.89 -9.08 12.86
N ARG A 240 -2.04 -8.48 13.70
CA ARG A 240 -1.78 -7.06 13.74
C ARG A 240 -0.29 -6.82 14.00
N ILE A 241 0.30 -5.84 13.32
CA ILE A 241 1.69 -5.37 13.50
C ILE A 241 1.62 -3.87 13.79
N GLN A 242 2.28 -3.42 14.86
CA GLN A 242 2.14 -2.04 15.37
C GLN A 242 3.46 -1.36 15.80
N GLU A 243 4.57 -2.09 15.84
CA GLU A 243 5.87 -1.58 16.32
C GLU A 243 6.82 -1.40 15.12
N LEU A 244 6.35 -0.64 14.12
CA LEU A 244 7.09 -0.32 12.91
C LEU A 244 7.42 1.18 12.86
N ASP A 245 8.54 1.51 12.22
CA ASP A 245 9.11 2.85 12.12
C ASP A 245 9.02 3.43 10.70
N GLU A 246 9.64 4.60 10.49
CA GLU A 246 9.75 5.28 9.20
C GLU A 246 10.36 4.39 8.10
N SER A 247 11.33 3.54 8.44
CA SER A 247 12.01 2.65 7.47
C SER A 247 11.10 1.56 6.92
N SER A 248 10.01 1.28 7.63
CA SER A 248 9.00 0.28 7.29
C SER A 248 7.91 0.79 6.34
N LEU A 249 7.94 2.07 5.94
CA LEU A 249 6.96 2.63 5.00
C LEU A 249 7.20 2.10 3.57
N PRO A 250 6.17 1.54 2.88
CA PRO A 250 6.33 1.09 1.49
C PRO A 250 6.55 2.23 0.49
N LEU A 251 5.95 3.40 0.74
CA LEU A 251 5.99 4.56 -0.15
C LEU A 251 6.00 5.89 0.64
N PRO A 252 7.15 6.27 1.22
CA PRO A 252 7.45 7.66 1.57
C PRO A 252 7.06 8.64 0.45
N VAL A 253 6.44 9.76 0.82
CA VAL A 253 6.04 10.85 -0.10
C VAL A 253 6.37 12.19 0.57
N ASN A 254 7.19 13.00 -0.10
CA ASN A 254 7.53 14.36 0.34
C ASN A 254 6.81 15.38 -0.54
N CYS A 255 6.32 16.48 0.03
CA CYS A 255 5.59 17.52 -0.71
C CYS A 255 5.98 18.91 -0.21
N TRP A 256 6.47 19.74 -1.14
CA TRP A 256 7.06 21.05 -0.88
C TRP A 256 6.31 22.18 -1.61
N PRO A 257 5.13 22.61 -1.11
CA PRO A 257 4.43 23.78 -1.64
C PRO A 257 5.18 25.08 -1.31
N SER A 258 5.51 25.86 -2.34
CA SER A 258 6.26 27.11 -2.29
C SER A 258 5.49 28.25 -2.98
N VAL A 259 5.13 29.29 -2.23
CA VAL A 259 4.40 30.46 -2.76
C VAL A 259 5.38 31.42 -3.43
N SER A 260 5.13 31.76 -4.69
CA SER A 260 5.96 32.68 -5.49
C SER A 260 5.08 33.68 -6.23
N GLY A 261 4.97 34.90 -5.67
CA GLY A 261 4.10 35.94 -6.20
C GLY A 261 2.64 35.51 -6.27
N ASN A 262 2.10 35.37 -7.48
CA ASN A 262 0.70 35.04 -7.73
C ASN A 262 0.42 33.54 -7.92
N GLU A 263 1.44 32.68 -7.84
CA GLU A 263 1.31 31.22 -7.95
C GLU A 263 1.87 30.52 -6.70
N THR A 264 1.36 29.33 -6.41
CA THR A 264 2.02 28.35 -5.54
C THR A 264 2.56 27.24 -6.44
N HIS A 265 3.87 27.03 -6.41
CA HIS A 265 4.52 25.88 -7.04
C HIS A 265 4.57 24.73 -6.05
N VAL A 266 4.28 23.52 -6.49
CA VAL A 266 4.33 22.31 -5.66
C VAL A 266 5.23 21.32 -6.37
N ASN A 267 6.32 20.94 -5.69
CA ASN A 267 7.11 19.78 -6.04
C ASN A 267 6.72 18.66 -5.04
N ILE A 268 6.33 17.50 -5.57
CA ILE A 268 5.98 16.31 -4.81
C ILE A 268 6.76 15.12 -5.38
N GLU A 269 7.33 14.30 -4.51
CA GLU A 269 8.18 13.17 -4.87
C GLU A 269 7.82 11.94 -4.01
N TYR A 270 8.16 10.76 -4.52
CA TYR A 270 8.14 9.52 -3.75
C TYR A 270 9.51 8.84 -3.79
N GLU A 271 9.82 8.09 -2.72
CA GLU A 271 10.96 7.18 -2.65
C GLU A 271 10.47 5.84 -2.10
N ALA A 272 10.19 4.89 -2.99
CA ALA A 272 9.59 3.60 -2.66
C ALA A 272 10.60 2.63 -2.07
N SER A 273 10.17 1.89 -1.04
CA SER A 273 10.98 0.85 -0.42
C SER A 273 11.20 -0.36 -1.37
N GLU A 274 12.38 -0.97 -1.29
CA GLU A 274 12.70 -2.22 -2.00
C GLU A 274 11.89 -3.43 -1.49
N MET A 275 11.21 -3.32 -0.34
CA MET A 275 10.41 -4.42 0.26
C MET A 275 9.22 -4.88 -0.61
N PHE A 276 8.68 -4.01 -1.47
CA PHE A 276 7.44 -4.26 -2.20
C PHE A 276 7.48 -3.71 -3.62
N ASP A 277 7.00 -4.49 -4.59
CA ASP A 277 6.64 -3.98 -5.91
C ASP A 277 5.19 -3.48 -5.85
N LEU A 278 5.00 -2.17 -5.99
CA LEU A 278 3.72 -1.50 -5.74
C LEU A 278 2.93 -1.35 -7.04
N ASN A 279 1.69 -1.81 -7.02
CA ASN A 279 0.80 -1.90 -8.18
C ASN A 279 -0.41 -0.98 -7.99
N ASN A 280 -0.78 -0.27 -9.05
CA ASN A 280 -1.87 0.69 -9.12
C ASN A 280 -1.72 1.78 -8.04
N VAL A 281 -0.57 2.45 -8.04
CA VAL A 281 -0.23 3.52 -7.11
C VAL A 281 -0.97 4.78 -7.52
N VAL A 282 -1.69 5.39 -6.58
CA VAL A 282 -2.37 6.67 -6.74
C VAL A 282 -2.03 7.56 -5.54
N ILE A 283 -1.42 8.71 -5.82
CA ILE A 283 -1.18 9.78 -4.85
C ILE A 283 -2.19 10.89 -5.14
N SER A 284 -3.06 11.18 -4.19
CA SER A 284 -4.15 12.16 -4.29
C SER A 284 -3.80 13.40 -3.47
N ILE A 285 -3.47 14.48 -4.15
CA ILE A 285 -3.14 15.78 -3.58
C ILE A 285 -4.40 16.65 -3.58
N PRO A 286 -4.93 17.09 -2.41
CA PRO A 286 -6.00 18.06 -2.38
C PRO A 286 -5.51 19.41 -2.89
N LEU A 287 -6.40 20.16 -3.54
CA LEU A 287 -6.12 21.46 -4.13
C LEU A 287 -7.15 22.50 -3.64
N PRO A 288 -6.80 23.80 -3.66
CA PRO A 288 -7.80 24.86 -3.55
C PRO A 288 -8.84 24.73 -4.67
N ALA A 289 -10.02 25.32 -4.49
CA ALA A 289 -11.06 25.33 -5.53
C ALA A 289 -10.59 26.12 -6.78
N LEU A 290 -10.20 25.41 -7.84
CA LEU A 290 -9.67 26.03 -9.05
C LEU A 290 -10.74 26.30 -10.11
N ARG A 291 -10.54 27.37 -10.89
CA ARG A 291 -11.35 27.67 -12.10
C ARG A 291 -10.84 26.94 -13.35
N LYS A 292 -9.64 26.38 -13.32
CA LYS A 292 -8.94 25.66 -14.39
C LYS A 292 -8.09 24.56 -13.75
N ALA A 293 -7.73 23.52 -14.51
CA ALA A 293 -6.81 22.48 -14.03
C ALA A 293 -5.44 23.09 -13.60
N PRO A 294 -4.71 22.45 -12.66
CA PRO A 294 -3.34 22.84 -12.31
C PRO A 294 -2.42 22.79 -13.53
N SER A 295 -1.40 23.64 -13.54
CA SER A 295 -0.39 23.67 -14.61
C SER A 295 0.72 22.68 -14.28
N ILE A 296 0.66 21.46 -14.83
CA ILE A 296 1.71 20.46 -14.69
C ILE A 296 2.93 20.89 -15.51
N ARG A 297 4.12 20.84 -14.89
CA ARG A 297 5.41 21.19 -15.51
C ARG A 297 6.26 19.95 -15.81
N GLN A 298 6.32 19.02 -14.85
CA GLN A 298 7.03 17.75 -14.93
C GLN A 298 6.20 16.67 -14.21
N ILE A 299 6.25 15.43 -14.69
CA ILE A 299 5.60 14.29 -14.06
C ILE A 299 6.26 12.98 -14.49
N ASP A 300 6.50 12.11 -13.52
CA ASP A 300 6.83 10.70 -13.72
C ASP A 300 5.56 9.84 -13.59
N GLY A 301 4.93 9.50 -14.71
CA GLY A 301 3.66 8.76 -14.76
C GLY A 301 2.50 9.59 -15.31
N GLU A 302 1.27 9.26 -14.89
CA GLU A 302 0.03 9.86 -15.41
C GLU A 302 -0.66 10.75 -14.36
N TRP A 303 -1.48 11.71 -14.80
CA TRP A 303 -2.27 12.55 -13.90
C TRP A 303 -3.70 12.78 -14.35
N LYS A 304 -4.56 13.09 -13.38
CA LYS A 304 -5.96 13.48 -13.59
C LYS A 304 -6.38 14.51 -12.55
N TYR A 305 -7.11 15.55 -12.98
CA TYR A 305 -7.69 16.54 -12.08
C TYR A 305 -9.20 16.29 -11.92
N ASP A 306 -9.63 15.96 -10.70
CA ASP A 306 -11.03 15.94 -10.32
C ASP A 306 -11.47 17.32 -9.82
N SER A 307 -12.09 18.09 -10.71
CA SER A 307 -12.62 19.42 -10.39
C SER A 307 -13.81 19.42 -9.43
N ARG A 308 -14.53 18.29 -9.29
CA ARG A 308 -15.67 18.17 -8.36
C ARG A 308 -15.19 18.06 -6.92
N ASN A 309 -14.13 17.29 -6.70
CA ASN A 309 -13.54 17.09 -5.37
C ASN A 309 -12.35 18.02 -5.09
N SER A 310 -11.88 18.78 -6.10
CA SER A 310 -10.65 19.58 -6.06
C SER A 310 -9.42 18.74 -5.66
N VAL A 311 -9.20 17.64 -6.38
CA VAL A 311 -8.08 16.71 -6.14
C VAL A 311 -7.28 16.52 -7.42
N LEU A 312 -5.96 16.55 -7.31
CA LEU A 312 -5.03 16.08 -8.34
C LEU A 312 -4.62 14.64 -7.99
N GLU A 313 -4.93 13.71 -8.89
CA GLU A 313 -4.52 12.32 -8.82
C GLU A 313 -3.25 12.14 -9.67
N TRP A 314 -2.16 11.72 -9.04
CA TRP A 314 -0.92 11.26 -9.68
C TRP A 314 -0.91 9.74 -9.65
N SER A 315 -0.76 9.07 -10.80
CA SER A 315 -0.91 7.62 -10.94
C SER A 315 0.33 6.97 -11.56
N ILE A 316 0.79 5.89 -10.94
CA ILE A 316 1.87 5.02 -11.44
C ILE A 316 1.37 3.58 -11.43
N ILE A 317 1.38 2.91 -12.59
CA ILE A 317 0.82 1.54 -12.72
C ILE A 317 1.63 0.52 -11.91
N LEU A 318 2.96 0.63 -11.96
CA LEU A 318 3.90 -0.23 -11.26
C LEU A 318 5.09 0.60 -10.78
N ILE A 319 5.45 0.45 -9.51
CA ILE A 319 6.73 0.89 -8.95
C ILE A 319 7.53 -0.36 -8.57
N ASP A 320 8.66 -0.57 -9.25
CA ASP A 320 9.59 -1.67 -9.05
C ASP A 320 11.04 -1.16 -9.00
N GLN A 321 12.03 -2.05 -9.20
CA GLN A 321 13.45 -1.71 -9.19
C GLN A 321 13.87 -0.67 -10.25
N SER A 322 13.08 -0.47 -11.32
CA SER A 322 13.40 0.46 -12.41
C SER A 322 13.04 1.92 -12.10
N ASN A 323 12.12 2.16 -11.16
CA ASN A 323 11.53 3.47 -10.90
C ASN A 323 11.23 3.69 -9.40
N ARG A 324 12.14 3.30 -8.51
CA ARG A 324 11.98 3.47 -7.05
C ARG A 324 11.80 4.92 -6.59
N SER A 325 12.25 5.89 -7.36
CA SER A 325 11.93 7.31 -7.14
C SER A 325 11.17 7.89 -8.34
N GLY A 326 10.37 8.91 -8.06
CA GLY A 326 9.63 9.66 -9.07
C GLY A 326 9.12 10.99 -8.51
N SER A 327 8.80 11.91 -9.41
CA SER A 327 8.51 13.32 -9.13
C SER A 327 7.33 13.86 -9.92
N MET A 328 6.67 14.88 -9.39
CA MET A 328 5.73 15.73 -10.09
C MET A 328 5.93 17.18 -9.67
N GLU A 329 5.96 18.08 -10.65
CA GLU A 329 5.94 19.52 -10.42
C GLU A 329 4.70 20.14 -11.06
N PHE A 330 3.97 20.94 -10.28
CA PHE A 330 2.83 21.70 -10.80
C PHE A 330 2.70 23.09 -10.18
N ALA A 331 1.90 23.94 -10.81
CA ALA A 331 1.57 25.27 -10.31
C ALA A 331 0.05 25.49 -10.23
N VAL A 332 -0.38 26.21 -9.20
CA VAL A 332 -1.76 26.70 -9.01
C VAL A 332 -1.72 28.20 -8.67
N PRO A 333 -2.84 28.94 -8.79
CA PRO A 333 -2.93 30.29 -8.22
C PRO A 333 -2.56 30.29 -6.73
N SER A 334 -1.99 31.39 -6.26
CA SER A 334 -1.51 31.56 -4.88
C SER A 334 -2.51 31.06 -3.85
N ALA A 335 -2.09 30.08 -3.06
CA ALA A 335 -2.89 29.36 -2.07
C ALA A 335 -2.01 28.93 -0.89
N ASP A 336 -2.63 28.81 0.28
CA ASP A 336 -1.93 28.46 1.51
C ASP A 336 -1.34 27.03 1.44
N PRO A 337 -0.07 26.84 1.82
CA PRO A 337 0.60 25.53 1.88
C PRO A 337 -0.14 24.41 2.61
N SER A 338 -1.00 24.71 3.59
CA SER A 338 -1.80 23.69 4.29
C SER A 338 -2.90 23.08 3.41
N THR A 339 -3.33 23.77 2.35
CA THR A 339 -4.39 23.31 1.42
C THR A 339 -4.01 22.03 0.68
N PHE A 340 -2.70 21.76 0.50
CA PHE A 340 -2.18 20.59 -0.20
C PHE A 340 -2.12 19.33 0.67
N PHE A 341 -2.69 19.38 1.88
CA PHE A 341 -2.74 18.28 2.84
C PHE A 341 -4.18 18.10 3.36
N PRO A 342 -4.58 16.88 3.75
CA PRO A 342 -3.78 15.65 3.77
C PRO A 342 -3.65 15.02 2.38
N ILE A 343 -2.45 14.57 2.03
CA ILE A 343 -2.20 13.80 0.80
C ILE A 343 -2.59 12.36 1.10
N SER A 344 -3.45 11.77 0.26
CA SER A 344 -3.83 10.35 0.38
C SER A 344 -3.02 9.51 -0.60
N VAL A 345 -2.50 8.37 -0.13
CA VAL A 345 -1.78 7.40 -0.97
C VAL A 345 -2.60 6.11 -1.01
N GLY A 346 -2.68 5.48 -2.18
CA GLY A 346 -3.30 4.17 -2.37
C GLY A 346 -2.45 3.29 -3.26
N PHE A 347 -2.27 2.03 -2.90
CA PHE A 347 -1.54 1.03 -3.69
C PHE A 347 -1.97 -0.39 -3.31
N SER A 348 -1.40 -1.37 -4.02
CA SER A 348 -1.46 -2.79 -3.66
C SER A 348 -0.14 -3.50 -3.96
N ALA A 349 0.14 -4.62 -3.29
CA ALA A 349 1.29 -5.48 -3.61
C ALA A 349 0.91 -6.96 -3.47
N SER A 350 1.66 -7.82 -4.17
CA SER A 350 1.49 -9.30 -4.10
C SER A 350 2.30 -9.95 -2.97
N SER A 351 3.09 -9.16 -2.25
CA SER A 351 3.83 -9.51 -1.03
C SER A 351 3.21 -8.82 0.20
N THR A 352 3.53 -9.33 1.40
CA THR A 352 2.90 -8.96 2.68
C THR A 352 3.95 -8.87 3.79
N PHE A 353 3.79 -7.93 4.74
CA PHE A 353 4.72 -7.68 5.84
C PHE A 353 4.96 -8.92 6.71
N SER A 354 3.92 -9.68 7.04
CA SER A 354 4.07 -10.92 7.80
C SER A 354 4.79 -12.03 7.04
N GLY A 355 4.75 -12.00 5.69
CA GLY A 355 5.26 -13.06 4.84
C GLY A 355 4.56 -14.42 5.03
N LEU A 356 3.36 -14.44 5.62
CA LEU A 356 2.58 -15.66 5.86
C LEU A 356 2.26 -16.34 4.51
N LYS A 357 2.54 -17.64 4.40
CA LYS A 357 2.08 -18.50 3.30
C LYS A 357 1.55 -19.84 3.83
N VAL A 358 0.61 -20.45 3.12
CA VAL A 358 0.23 -21.86 3.35
C VAL A 358 1.13 -22.74 2.49
N THR A 359 1.79 -23.72 3.09
CA THR A 359 2.70 -24.63 2.38
C THR A 359 2.02 -25.92 1.95
N SER A 360 1.03 -26.38 2.72
CA SER A 360 0.19 -27.52 2.34
C SER A 360 -1.18 -27.46 3.01
N VAL A 361 -2.16 -28.07 2.35
CA VAL A 361 -3.48 -28.38 2.90
C VAL A 361 -3.60 -29.90 2.95
N LEU A 362 -3.79 -30.44 4.16
CA LEU A 362 -3.80 -31.88 4.43
C LEU A 362 -5.18 -32.28 4.95
N PRO A 363 -5.73 -33.44 4.52
CA PRO A 363 -6.94 -33.97 5.13
C PRO A 363 -6.66 -34.43 6.56
N LEU A 364 -7.65 -34.29 7.45
CA LEU A 364 -7.62 -34.81 8.83
C LEU A 364 -7.89 -36.32 8.90
N ARG A 365 -8.44 -36.88 7.83
CA ARG A 365 -8.62 -38.32 7.61
C ARG A 365 -7.55 -38.78 6.62
N GLU A 366 -7.23 -40.08 6.59
CA GLU A 366 -6.24 -40.60 5.65
C GLU A 366 -6.56 -40.21 4.20
N GLY A 367 -5.57 -39.63 3.52
CA GLY A 367 -5.71 -39.12 2.16
C GLY A 367 -4.47 -38.34 1.70
N CYS A 368 -4.42 -38.03 0.41
CA CYS A 368 -3.35 -37.20 -0.15
C CYS A 368 -3.59 -35.70 0.16
N PRO A 369 -2.53 -34.87 0.14
CA PRO A 369 -2.67 -33.42 0.22
C PRO A 369 -3.65 -32.87 -0.83
N LEU A 370 -4.51 -31.94 -0.43
CA LEU A 370 -5.47 -31.32 -1.34
C LEU A 370 -4.78 -30.27 -2.21
N LYS A 371 -5.25 -30.15 -3.46
CA LYS A 371 -4.96 -28.97 -4.28
C LYS A 371 -5.74 -27.78 -3.74
N PHE A 372 -5.08 -26.64 -3.65
CA PHE A 372 -5.66 -25.38 -3.21
C PHE A 372 -5.11 -24.22 -4.03
N SER A 373 -5.93 -23.18 -4.21
CA SER A 373 -5.44 -21.89 -4.69
C SER A 373 -5.04 -21.01 -3.50
N GLN A 374 -4.01 -20.17 -3.66
CA GLN A 374 -3.63 -19.17 -2.67
C GLN A 374 -3.58 -17.78 -3.29
N ARG A 375 -4.31 -16.84 -2.69
CA ARG A 375 -4.29 -15.41 -3.01
C ARG A 375 -3.57 -14.67 -1.88
N ILE A 376 -2.54 -13.89 -2.22
CA ILE A 376 -1.80 -13.04 -1.28
C ILE A 376 -1.95 -11.60 -1.77
N ARG A 377 -2.29 -10.67 -0.86
CA ARG A 377 -2.37 -9.24 -1.19
C ARG A 377 -2.08 -8.35 0.02
N LEU A 378 -1.22 -7.36 -0.16
CA LEU A 378 -1.21 -6.14 0.62
C LEU A 378 -2.06 -5.08 -0.10
N ALA A 379 -2.87 -4.33 0.64
CA ALA A 379 -3.66 -3.21 0.12
C ALA A 379 -3.68 -2.05 1.11
N THR A 380 -3.78 -0.83 0.59
CA THR A 380 -3.99 0.35 1.45
C THR A 380 -5.43 0.42 1.97
N ASP A 381 -5.59 0.67 3.27
CA ASP A 381 -6.88 1.00 3.90
C ASP A 381 -6.96 2.50 4.21
N LYS A 382 -5.89 3.09 4.76
CA LYS A 382 -5.76 4.53 4.95
C LYS A 382 -4.28 4.93 5.06
N TYR A 383 -3.70 5.53 4.03
CA TYR A 383 -2.34 6.06 4.08
C TYR A 383 -2.39 7.56 3.81
N LEU A 384 -2.06 8.37 4.83
CA LEU A 384 -2.10 9.84 4.73
C LEU A 384 -0.75 10.47 5.09
N VAL A 385 -0.37 11.51 4.36
CA VAL A 385 0.62 12.51 4.78
C VAL A 385 -0.12 13.76 5.28
N ILE A 386 0.14 14.22 6.50
CA ILE A 386 -0.62 15.27 7.20
C ILE A 386 0.21 16.50 7.58
#